data_AF-A0A7K4M087-F1
#
_entry.id   AF-A0A7K4M087-F1
#
_cell.length_a   1.000
_cell.length_b   1.000
_cell.length_c   1.000
_cell.angle_alpha   90.00
_cell.angle_beta   90.00
_cell.angle_gamma   90.00
#
_symmetry.space_group_name_H-M   'P 1'
#
loop_
_entity.id
_entity.type
_entity.pdbx_description
1 polymer ?
#
loop_
_entity_poly.entity_id
_entity_poly.type
_entity_poly.pdbx_seq_one_letter_code
_entity_poly.pdbx_strand_id
1 'polypeptide(L)'
;WLVVDRKVYDVGEFSTRHPGGHRVIGHYAGQDATDAFVAFHNDKALVKKYLKPLQIGELAPDQPSSESHKKESLLADFRELRCDIEKKGLLKPDYTFFLLIFLHLLILEASSWLVVWYFGISSVPFFAGIALFTIAQTQMSWFQHDLGHCSVFRKPKWNRLMHIVVINVMKGLPACWWNHLHNQHHAKPNCFRKDPDLNMHPLLFSLGKTLSMEVMMGMFGSR
;
A
#
# COMPACT_ATOMS: atom_id res chain seq x y z
N TRP A 1 -18.75 10.70 -9.12
CA TRP A 1 -18.87 9.44 -9.88
C TRP A 1 -17.50 8.83 -10.13
N LEU A 2 -17.48 7.56 -10.50
CA LEU A 2 -16.28 6.82 -10.94
C LEU A 2 -16.63 6.01 -12.20
N VAL A 3 -15.62 5.76 -13.03
CA VAL A 3 -15.74 4.81 -14.15
C VAL A 3 -14.97 3.53 -13.81
N VAL A 4 -15.60 2.37 -14.02
CA VAL A 4 -14.96 1.06 -13.94
C VAL A 4 -15.48 0.22 -15.10
N ASP A 5 -14.59 -0.25 -15.97
CA ASP A 5 -14.94 -1.04 -17.16
C ASP A 5 -15.99 -0.31 -18.03
N ARG A 6 -15.72 0.98 -18.31
CA ARG A 6 -16.61 1.92 -19.02
C ARG A 6 -17.98 2.18 -18.39
N LYS A 7 -18.32 1.52 -17.29
CA LYS A 7 -19.56 1.75 -16.54
C LYS A 7 -19.39 2.89 -15.56
N VAL A 8 -20.40 3.75 -15.48
CA VAL A 8 -20.42 4.92 -14.61
C VAL A 8 -21.17 4.59 -13.33
N TYR A 9 -20.53 4.86 -12.19
CA TYR A 9 -21.08 4.58 -10.87
C TYR A 9 -21.20 5.85 -10.04
N ASP A 10 -22.35 6.03 -9.39
CA ASP A 10 -22.49 7.00 -8.33
C ASP A 10 -22.03 6.43 -7.00
N VAL A 11 -20.94 6.99 -6.48
CA VAL A 11 -20.30 6.56 -5.23
C VAL A 11 -20.36 7.64 -4.16
N GLY A 12 -21.16 8.70 -4.33
CA GLY A 12 -21.25 9.82 -3.40
C GLY A 12 -21.51 9.36 -1.96
N GLU A 13 -22.68 8.77 -1.71
CA GLU A 13 -23.04 8.24 -0.39
C GLU A 13 -22.16 7.03 0.00
N PHE A 14 -21.89 6.14 -0.96
CA PHE A 14 -21.13 4.91 -0.72
C PHE A 14 -19.69 5.18 -0.26
N SER A 15 -19.08 6.31 -0.66
CA SER A 15 -17.70 6.65 -0.31
C SER A 15 -17.44 6.63 1.20
N THR A 16 -18.41 7.06 2.01
CA THR A 16 -18.31 7.09 3.48
C THR A 16 -18.40 5.70 4.12
N ARG A 17 -19.03 4.74 3.43
CA ARG A 17 -19.24 3.36 3.88
C ARG A 17 -18.22 2.38 3.27
N HIS A 18 -17.38 2.85 2.37
CA HIS A 18 -16.41 2.00 1.69
C HIS A 18 -15.37 1.45 2.68
N PRO A 19 -15.12 0.11 2.71
CA PRO A 19 -14.18 -0.49 3.65
C PRO A 19 -12.73 0.01 3.52
N GLY A 20 -12.32 0.46 2.34
CA GLY A 20 -11.01 1.10 2.11
C GLY A 20 -10.94 2.57 2.52
N GLY A 21 -12.05 3.14 3.01
CA GLY A 21 -12.17 4.54 3.40
C GLY A 21 -12.55 5.49 2.26
N HIS A 22 -13.10 6.65 2.64
CA HIS A 22 -13.62 7.65 1.70
C HIS A 22 -12.53 8.34 0.86
N ARG A 23 -11.33 8.55 1.44
CA ARG A 23 -10.22 9.24 0.76
C ARG A 23 -9.73 8.49 -0.48
N VAL A 24 -9.60 7.17 -0.38
CA VAL A 24 -9.18 6.30 -1.49
C VAL A 24 -10.12 6.46 -2.69
N ILE A 25 -11.44 6.45 -2.46
CA ILE A 25 -12.44 6.72 -3.50
C ILE A 25 -12.30 8.16 -4.04
N GLY A 26 -12.15 9.14 -3.14
CA GLY A 26 -12.01 10.55 -3.49
C GLY A 26 -10.80 10.82 -4.40
N HIS A 27 -9.71 10.07 -4.28
CA HIS A 27 -8.53 10.23 -5.14
C HIS A 27 -8.80 9.97 -6.63
N TYR A 28 -9.85 9.19 -6.93
CA TYR A 28 -10.28 8.80 -8.27
C TYR A 28 -11.56 9.49 -8.74
N ALA A 29 -12.16 10.38 -7.94
CA ALA A 29 -13.41 11.03 -8.31
C ALA A 29 -13.37 11.63 -9.73
N GLY A 30 -14.33 11.25 -10.57
CA GLY A 30 -14.44 11.69 -11.97
C GLY A 30 -13.47 11.02 -12.93
N GLN A 31 -12.80 9.92 -12.55
CA GLN A 31 -11.79 9.24 -13.35
C GLN A 31 -12.19 7.80 -13.66
N ASP A 32 -11.52 7.21 -14.66
CA ASP A 32 -11.51 5.77 -14.84
C ASP A 32 -10.55 5.13 -13.83
N ALA A 33 -11.14 4.36 -12.92
CA ALA A 33 -10.49 3.67 -11.83
C ALA A 33 -10.39 2.15 -12.09
N THR A 34 -10.57 1.69 -13.33
CA THR A 34 -10.63 0.25 -13.68
C THR A 34 -9.43 -0.51 -13.14
N ASP A 35 -8.22 -0.07 -13.45
CA ASP A 35 -7.00 -0.80 -13.07
C ASP A 35 -6.79 -0.79 -11.54
N ALA A 36 -7.10 0.33 -10.88
CA ALA A 36 -7.05 0.41 -9.42
C ALA A 36 -8.10 -0.48 -8.76
N PHE A 37 -9.32 -0.44 -9.28
CA PHE A 37 -10.39 -1.32 -8.83
C PHE A 37 -10.01 -2.80 -9.00
N VAL A 38 -9.33 -3.13 -10.11
CA VAL A 38 -8.81 -4.47 -10.34
C VAL A 38 -7.77 -4.85 -9.29
N ALA A 39 -6.83 -3.97 -8.99
CA ALA A 39 -5.74 -4.20 -8.04
C ALA A 39 -6.21 -4.35 -6.58
N PHE A 40 -7.14 -3.52 -6.10
CA PHE A 40 -7.55 -3.49 -4.70
C PHE A 40 -8.58 -4.56 -4.29
N HIS A 41 -9.34 -5.10 -5.24
CA HIS A 41 -10.49 -5.96 -4.95
C HIS A 41 -10.26 -7.42 -5.33
N ASN A 42 -9.74 -8.23 -4.42
CA ASN A 42 -9.48 -9.65 -4.68
C ASN A 42 -10.76 -10.47 -4.96
N ASP A 43 -11.88 -10.17 -4.29
CA ASP A 43 -13.15 -10.88 -4.48
C ASP A 43 -14.08 -10.13 -5.45
N LYS A 44 -13.90 -10.37 -6.75
CA LYS A 44 -14.72 -9.74 -7.80
C LYS A 44 -16.21 -10.08 -7.69
N ALA A 45 -16.54 -11.27 -7.22
CA ALA A 45 -17.92 -11.72 -7.11
C ALA A 45 -18.67 -10.97 -6.00
N LEU A 46 -18.02 -10.76 -4.86
CA LEU A 46 -18.55 -9.95 -3.77
C LEU A 46 -18.75 -8.50 -4.21
N VAL A 47 -17.72 -7.87 -4.77
CA VAL A 47 -17.76 -6.44 -5.08
C VAL A 47 -18.76 -6.12 -6.21
N LYS A 48 -18.94 -7.03 -7.17
CA LYS A 48 -19.99 -6.90 -8.20
C LYS A 48 -21.39 -6.73 -7.61
N LYS A 49 -21.69 -7.34 -6.46
CA LYS A 49 -22.99 -7.18 -5.77
C LYS A 49 -23.17 -5.75 -5.24
N TYR A 50 -22.10 -5.14 -4.73
CA TYR A 50 -22.12 -3.75 -4.25
C TYR A 50 -22.15 -2.74 -5.39
N LEU A 51 -21.52 -3.03 -6.53
CA LEU A 51 -21.51 -2.15 -7.70
C LEU A 51 -22.86 -2.05 -8.40
N LYS A 52 -23.62 -3.15 -8.48
CA LYS A 52 -24.90 -3.22 -9.21
C LYS A 52 -25.88 -2.08 -8.88
N PRO A 53 -26.19 -1.78 -7.60
CA PRO A 53 -27.10 -0.67 -7.27
C PRO A 53 -26.50 0.73 -7.48
N LEU A 54 -25.18 0.85 -7.64
CA LEU A 54 -24.49 2.13 -7.80
C LEU A 54 -24.34 2.54 -9.28
N GLN A 55 -24.59 1.63 -10.21
CA GLN A 55 -24.43 1.90 -11.64
C GLN A 55 -25.53 2.84 -12.13
N ILE A 56 -25.12 3.96 -12.72
CA ILE A 56 -26.03 4.99 -13.26
C ILE A 56 -26.02 5.06 -14.80
N GLY A 57 -25.04 4.42 -15.45
CA GLY A 57 -24.94 4.40 -16.91
C GLY A 57 -23.63 3.79 -17.41
N GLU A 58 -23.32 4.06 -18.68
CA GLU A 58 -22.08 3.67 -19.36
C GLU A 58 -21.56 4.84 -20.18
N LEU A 59 -20.24 4.93 -20.36
CA LEU A 59 -19.63 5.96 -21.19
C LEU A 59 -20.05 5.78 -22.65
N ALA A 60 -20.36 6.89 -23.33
CA ALA A 60 -20.67 6.89 -24.74
C ALA A 60 -19.49 6.28 -25.57
N PRO A 61 -19.75 5.59 -26.69
CA PRO A 61 -18.72 4.83 -27.41
C PRO A 61 -17.53 5.67 -27.89
N ASP A 62 -17.78 6.94 -28.22
CA ASP A 62 -16.80 7.93 -28.66
C ASP A 62 -15.96 8.52 -27.51
N GLN A 63 -16.38 8.33 -26.26
CA GLN A 63 -15.67 8.85 -25.11
C GLN A 63 -14.51 7.92 -24.71
N PRO A 64 -13.30 8.47 -24.50
CA PRO A 64 -12.16 7.69 -24.03
C PRO A 64 -12.39 7.21 -22.59
N SER A 65 -11.98 5.98 -22.31
CA SER A 65 -12.01 5.40 -20.95
C SER A 65 -10.71 5.63 -20.17
N SER A 66 -9.85 6.53 -20.63
CA SER A 66 -8.61 6.89 -19.96
C SER A 66 -8.39 8.39 -20.04
N GLU A 67 -7.72 8.91 -19.02
CA GLU A 67 -7.35 10.31 -18.92
C GLU A 67 -6.31 10.66 -19.99
N SER A 68 -6.43 11.84 -20.59
CA SER A 68 -5.63 12.28 -21.75
C SER A 68 -4.12 12.27 -21.55
N HIS A 69 -3.63 12.28 -20.30
CA HIS A 69 -2.21 12.25 -19.98
C HIS A 69 -1.63 10.83 -19.87
N LYS A 70 -2.47 9.80 -19.82
CA LYS A 70 -2.03 8.40 -19.77
C LYS A 70 -1.74 7.92 -21.18
N LYS A 71 -0.62 7.22 -21.36
CA LYS A 71 -0.30 6.58 -22.64
C LYS A 71 -1.06 5.26 -22.73
N GLU A 72 -1.94 5.14 -23.72
CA GLU A 72 -2.76 3.94 -23.93
C GLU A 72 -1.91 2.69 -24.16
N SER A 73 -0.79 2.81 -24.89
CA SER A 73 0.14 1.70 -25.10
C SER A 73 0.69 1.12 -23.80
N LEU A 74 1.12 1.99 -22.87
CA LEU A 74 1.63 1.54 -21.57
C LEU A 74 0.56 0.85 -20.73
N LEU A 75 -0.70 1.31 -20.82
CA LEU A 75 -1.83 0.65 -20.13
C LEU A 75 -2.11 -0.73 -20.74
N ALA A 76 -2.05 -0.86 -22.07
CA ALA A 76 -2.20 -2.13 -22.75
C ALA A 76 -1.08 -3.11 -22.36
N ASP A 77 0.19 -2.67 -22.43
CA ASP A 77 1.36 -3.47 -22.05
C ASP A 77 1.26 -3.95 -20.59
N PHE A 78 0.83 -3.09 -19.67
CA PHE A 78 0.66 -3.45 -18.26
C PHE A 78 -0.45 -4.49 -18.06
N ARG A 79 -1.57 -4.35 -18.77
CA ARG A 79 -2.69 -5.31 -18.71
C ARG A 79 -2.29 -6.66 -19.29
N GLU A 80 -1.55 -6.68 -20.39
CA GLU A 80 -0.99 -7.90 -20.98
C GLU A 80 -0.03 -8.60 -19.99
N LEU A 81 0.91 -7.85 -19.41
CA LEU A 81 1.83 -8.38 -18.40
C LEU A 81 1.07 -9.00 -17.21
N ARG A 82 0.02 -8.33 -16.75
CA ARG A 82 -0.82 -8.84 -15.66
C ARG A 82 -1.49 -10.16 -16.04
N CYS A 83 -2.09 -10.24 -17.23
CA CYS A 83 -2.70 -11.48 -17.74
C CYS A 83 -1.69 -12.63 -17.78
N ASP A 84 -0.46 -12.36 -18.21
CA ASP A 84 0.62 -13.35 -18.24
C ASP A 84 1.04 -13.83 -16.84
N ILE A 85 1.19 -12.90 -15.89
CA ILE A 85 1.50 -13.21 -14.49
C ILE A 85 0.41 -14.08 -13.86
N GLU A 86 -0.87 -13.72 -14.10
CA GLU A 86 -2.03 -14.48 -13.62
C GLU A 86 -2.08 -15.89 -14.25
N LYS A 87 -1.85 -16.00 -15.57
CA LYS A 87 -1.82 -17.28 -16.29
C LYS A 87 -0.70 -18.20 -15.81
N LYS A 88 0.49 -17.65 -15.52
CA LYS A 88 1.62 -18.38 -14.92
C LYS A 88 1.39 -18.76 -13.46
N GLY A 89 0.33 -18.25 -12.82
CA GLY A 89 0.00 -18.55 -11.44
C GLY A 89 0.95 -17.92 -10.42
N LEU A 90 1.72 -16.90 -10.82
CA LEU A 90 2.73 -16.23 -9.97
C LEU A 90 2.12 -15.43 -8.81
N LEU A 91 0.80 -15.21 -8.83
CA LEU A 91 0.06 -14.58 -7.72
C LEU A 91 -0.43 -15.60 -6.67
N LYS A 92 -0.15 -16.90 -6.83
CA LYS A 92 -0.51 -17.91 -5.83
C LYS A 92 0.51 -17.86 -4.69
N PRO A 93 0.07 -17.85 -3.43
CA PRO A 93 0.98 -17.83 -2.29
C PRO A 93 1.76 -19.14 -2.19
N ASP A 94 3.07 -19.05 -1.96
CA ASP A 94 3.93 -20.17 -1.56
C ASP A 94 4.06 -20.19 -0.03
N TYR A 95 3.34 -21.13 0.60
CA TYR A 95 3.32 -21.23 2.06
C TYR A 95 4.66 -21.69 2.64
N THR A 96 5.43 -22.49 1.90
CA THR A 96 6.73 -22.96 2.37
C THR A 96 7.71 -21.81 2.40
N PHE A 97 7.74 -21.00 1.34
CA PHE A 97 8.55 -19.79 1.29
C PHE A 97 8.26 -18.85 2.47
N PHE A 98 6.98 -18.50 2.68
CA PHE A 98 6.61 -17.59 3.75
C PHE A 98 6.81 -18.17 5.16
N LEU A 99 6.61 -19.48 5.33
CA LEU A 99 6.91 -20.15 6.60
C LEU A 99 8.40 -20.11 6.91
N LEU A 100 9.26 -20.41 5.94
CA LEU A 100 10.72 -20.38 6.11
C LEU A 100 11.22 -18.95 6.40
N ILE A 101 10.68 -17.95 5.71
CA ILE A 101 10.95 -16.54 6.03
C ILE A 101 10.54 -16.23 7.46
N PHE A 102 9.33 -16.59 7.89
CA PHE A 102 8.87 -16.31 9.24
C PHE A 102 9.74 -16.99 10.32
N LEU A 103 10.12 -18.26 10.12
CA LEU A 103 11.02 -18.97 11.03
C LEU A 103 12.41 -18.34 11.10
N HIS A 104 12.97 -17.95 9.94
CA HIS A 104 14.25 -17.23 9.86
C HIS A 104 14.22 -15.94 10.70
N LEU A 105 13.12 -15.17 10.62
CA LEU A 105 12.95 -13.94 11.40
C LEU A 105 12.90 -14.21 12.91
N LEU A 106 12.16 -15.24 13.34
CA LEU A 106 12.09 -15.63 14.75
C LEU A 106 13.46 -16.07 15.28
N ILE A 107 14.23 -16.80 14.47
CA ILE A 107 15.59 -17.23 14.82
C ILE A 107 16.52 -16.03 14.96
N LEU A 108 16.50 -15.08 14.02
CA LEU A 108 17.33 -13.88 14.11
C LEU A 108 16.99 -13.04 15.34
N GLU A 109 15.71 -12.87 15.64
CA GLU A 109 15.27 -12.13 16.81
C GLU A 109 15.68 -12.82 18.11
N ALA A 110 15.44 -14.12 18.24
CA ALA A 110 15.90 -14.91 19.39
C ALA A 110 17.44 -14.87 19.54
N SER A 111 18.18 -14.94 18.43
CA SER A 111 19.64 -14.87 18.43
C SER A 111 20.15 -13.51 18.92
N SER A 112 19.49 -12.42 18.55
CA SER A 112 19.83 -11.08 19.06
C SER A 112 19.74 -11.03 20.58
N TRP A 113 18.62 -11.49 21.15
CA TRP A 113 18.42 -11.53 22.60
C TRP A 113 19.40 -12.47 23.30
N LEU A 114 19.67 -13.63 22.71
CA LEU A 114 20.58 -14.62 23.25
C LEU A 114 22.03 -14.11 23.30
N VAL A 115 22.48 -13.34 22.30
CA VAL A 115 23.81 -12.73 22.30
C VAL A 115 23.98 -11.80 23.50
N VAL A 116 23.00 -10.91 23.75
CA VAL A 116 23.05 -9.97 24.88
C VAL A 116 22.91 -10.69 26.21
N TRP A 117 22.03 -11.70 26.29
CA TRP A 117 21.80 -12.45 27.51
C TRP A 117 23.01 -13.30 27.93
N TYR A 118 23.65 -13.98 26.99
CA TYR A 118 24.76 -14.89 27.28
C TYR A 118 26.12 -14.19 27.42
N PHE A 119 26.44 -13.25 26.51
CA PHE A 119 27.73 -12.55 26.51
C PHE A 119 27.71 -11.22 27.28
N GLY A 120 26.55 -10.83 27.82
CA GLY A 120 26.36 -9.61 28.59
C GLY A 120 26.24 -8.35 27.74
N ILE A 121 26.23 -7.19 28.41
CA ILE A 121 25.99 -5.86 27.80
C ILE A 121 27.28 -5.10 27.47
N SER A 122 28.40 -5.80 27.33
CA SER A 122 29.63 -5.15 26.85
C SER A 122 29.44 -4.65 25.42
N SER A 123 30.25 -3.68 24.98
CA SER A 123 30.02 -2.95 23.72
C SER A 123 29.86 -3.89 22.52
N VAL A 124 30.68 -4.94 22.40
CA VAL A 124 30.66 -5.84 21.24
C VAL A 124 29.37 -6.67 21.15
N PRO A 125 28.98 -7.49 22.16
CA PRO A 125 27.70 -8.19 22.15
C PRO A 125 26.49 -7.26 22.06
N PHE A 126 26.54 -6.09 22.69
CA PHE A 126 25.44 -5.12 22.62
C PHE A 126 25.20 -4.63 21.20
N PHE A 127 26.23 -4.13 20.51
CA PHE A 127 26.09 -3.66 19.13
C PHE A 127 25.82 -4.81 18.14
N ALA A 128 26.37 -6.01 18.37
CA ALA A 128 26.05 -7.19 17.58
C ALA A 128 24.58 -7.58 17.73
N GLY A 129 24.06 -7.59 18.96
CA GLY A 129 22.65 -7.83 19.26
C GLY A 129 21.74 -6.79 18.59
N ILE A 130 22.07 -5.50 18.69
CA ILE A 130 21.33 -4.43 18.00
C ILE A 130 21.34 -4.63 16.48
N ALA A 131 22.48 -4.98 15.88
CA ALA A 131 22.56 -5.18 14.44
C ALA A 131 21.64 -6.33 14.00
N LEU A 132 21.70 -7.47 14.69
CA LEU A 132 20.82 -8.62 14.43
C LEU A 132 19.34 -8.26 14.61
N PHE A 133 19.00 -7.57 15.70
CA PHE A 133 17.63 -7.12 15.96
C PHE A 133 17.12 -6.19 14.87
N THR A 134 17.94 -5.22 14.44
CA THR A 134 17.58 -4.24 13.42
C THR A 134 17.33 -4.92 12.07
N ILE A 135 18.17 -5.88 11.69
CA ILE A 135 17.98 -6.68 10.48
C ILE A 135 16.67 -7.49 10.58
N ALA A 136 16.46 -8.19 11.69
CA ALA A 136 15.24 -8.98 11.92
C ALA A 136 13.98 -8.09 11.84
N GLN A 137 13.97 -6.95 12.51
CA GLN A 137 12.84 -6.02 12.53
C GLN A 137 12.56 -5.39 11.17
N THR A 138 13.60 -5.08 10.39
CA THR A 138 13.47 -4.54 9.04
C THR A 138 12.84 -5.59 8.11
N GLN A 139 13.38 -6.82 8.13
CA GLN A 139 12.84 -7.91 7.32
C GLN A 139 11.41 -8.30 7.76
N MET A 140 11.11 -8.26 9.06
CA MET A 140 9.76 -8.45 9.61
C MET A 140 8.78 -7.39 9.10
N SER A 141 9.21 -6.14 8.85
CA SER A 141 8.35 -5.10 8.25
C SER A 141 7.93 -5.46 6.82
N TRP A 142 8.82 -6.06 6.02
CA TRP A 142 8.48 -6.53 4.67
C TRP A 142 7.51 -7.72 4.72
N PHE A 143 7.74 -8.67 5.63
CA PHE A 143 6.80 -9.77 5.86
C PHE A 143 5.41 -9.27 6.31
N GLN A 144 5.38 -8.30 7.24
CA GLN A 144 4.16 -7.61 7.67
C GLN A 144 3.45 -6.91 6.51
N HIS A 145 4.20 -6.23 5.64
CA HIS A 145 3.68 -5.56 4.47
C HIS A 145 2.97 -6.56 3.52
N ASP A 146 3.58 -7.72 3.28
CA ASP A 146 2.98 -8.76 2.43
C ASP A 146 1.73 -9.39 3.06
N LEU A 147 1.69 -9.52 4.39
CA LEU A 147 0.47 -9.87 5.13
C LEU A 147 -0.61 -8.80 4.94
N GLY A 148 -0.25 -7.52 4.99
CA GLY A 148 -1.17 -6.40 4.74
C GLY A 148 -1.77 -6.40 3.33
N HIS A 149 -1.00 -6.79 2.33
CA HIS A 149 -1.44 -6.97 0.93
C HIS A 149 -2.21 -8.27 0.67
N CYS A 150 -2.39 -9.10 1.69
CA CYS A 150 -3.02 -10.40 1.60
C CYS A 150 -2.27 -11.41 0.69
N SER A 151 -0.94 -11.30 0.60
CA SER A 151 -0.10 -12.12 -0.29
C SER A 151 0.37 -13.45 0.33
N VAL A 152 0.29 -13.61 1.65
CA VAL A 152 0.84 -14.78 2.36
C VAL A 152 -0.12 -15.96 2.41
N PHE A 153 -1.41 -15.70 2.67
CA PHE A 153 -2.45 -16.71 2.72
C PHE A 153 -3.48 -16.53 1.61
N ARG A 154 -4.04 -17.64 1.10
CA ARG A 154 -5.12 -17.55 0.10
C ARG A 154 -6.40 -16.89 0.63
N LYS A 155 -6.69 -17.04 1.92
CA LYS A 155 -7.89 -16.43 2.54
C LYS A 155 -7.50 -15.13 3.25
N PRO A 156 -8.10 -13.97 2.89
CA PRO A 156 -7.79 -12.68 3.51
C PRO A 156 -7.94 -12.65 5.03
N LYS A 157 -8.81 -13.48 5.60
CA LYS A 157 -8.99 -13.58 7.07
C LYS A 157 -7.69 -13.95 7.82
N TRP A 158 -6.89 -14.86 7.25
CA TRP A 158 -5.67 -15.34 7.89
C TRP A 158 -4.54 -14.32 7.76
N ASN A 159 -4.46 -13.66 6.60
CA ASN A 159 -3.58 -12.51 6.41
C ASN A 159 -3.90 -11.41 7.42
N ARG A 160 -5.18 -11.05 7.59
CA ARG A 160 -5.60 -10.01 8.55
C ARG A 160 -5.22 -10.37 9.98
N LEU A 161 -5.47 -11.61 10.40
CA LEU A 161 -5.11 -12.07 11.74
C LEU A 161 -3.59 -11.98 11.97
N MET A 162 -2.81 -12.58 11.07
CA MET A 162 -1.35 -12.59 11.20
C MET A 162 -0.74 -11.20 11.06
N HIS A 163 -1.29 -10.35 10.18
CA HIS A 163 -0.90 -8.95 10.07
C HIS A 163 -1.06 -8.23 11.40
N ILE A 164 -2.22 -8.38 12.07
CA ILE A 164 -2.47 -7.78 13.39
C ILE A 164 -1.47 -8.31 14.42
N VAL A 165 -1.22 -9.62 14.46
CA VAL A 165 -0.23 -10.20 15.39
C VAL A 165 1.15 -9.59 15.16
N VAL A 166 1.64 -9.59 13.92
CA VAL A 166 2.99 -9.08 13.62
C VAL A 166 3.09 -7.59 13.90
N ILE A 167 2.19 -6.76 13.38
CA ILE A 167 2.33 -5.30 13.51
C ILE A 167 2.01 -4.80 14.92
N ASN A 168 0.92 -5.29 15.55
CA ASN A 168 0.53 -4.81 16.88
C ASN A 168 1.40 -5.39 17.99
N VAL A 169 1.65 -6.72 17.97
CA VAL A 169 2.33 -7.40 19.09
C VAL A 169 3.84 -7.37 18.91
N MET A 170 4.33 -7.79 17.74
CA MET A 170 5.78 -7.91 17.54
C MET A 170 6.44 -6.57 17.25
N LYS A 171 5.75 -5.66 16.55
CA LYS A 171 6.30 -4.33 16.19
C LYS A 171 5.79 -3.18 17.06
N GLY A 172 4.70 -3.36 17.81
CA GLY A 172 4.12 -2.31 18.64
C GLY A 172 3.42 -1.17 17.87
N LEU A 173 3.00 -1.40 16.63
CA LEU A 173 2.35 -0.39 15.78
C LEU A 173 0.89 -0.77 15.46
N PRO A 174 -0.05 0.19 15.33
CA PRO A 174 -1.45 -0.14 15.06
C PRO A 174 -1.67 -0.56 13.59
N ALA A 175 -2.23 -1.75 13.37
CA ALA A 175 -2.63 -2.23 12.04
C ALA A 175 -3.61 -1.28 11.33
N CYS A 176 -4.50 -0.60 12.08
CA CYS A 176 -5.44 0.36 11.50
C CYS A 176 -4.74 1.59 10.93
N TRP A 177 -3.71 2.11 11.62
CA TRP A 177 -2.90 3.23 11.15
C TRP A 177 -2.17 2.87 9.86
N TRP A 178 -1.51 1.71 9.85
CA TRP A 178 -0.80 1.23 8.66
C TRP A 178 -1.76 1.05 7.49
N ASN A 179 -2.88 0.34 7.68
CA ASN A 179 -3.87 0.14 6.62
C ASN A 179 -4.46 1.48 6.12
N HIS A 180 -4.67 2.46 7.02
CA HIS A 180 -5.21 3.76 6.63
C HIS A 180 -4.26 4.52 5.72
N LEU A 181 -2.98 4.63 6.09
CA LEU A 181 -1.99 5.37 5.30
C LEU A 181 -1.57 4.60 4.05
N HIS A 182 -1.24 3.32 4.21
CA HIS A 182 -0.69 2.48 3.15
C HIS A 182 -1.66 2.27 1.99
N ASN A 183 -2.97 2.11 2.28
CA ASN A 183 -3.98 2.02 1.22
C ASN A 183 -4.11 3.34 0.44
N GLN A 184 -3.93 4.50 1.08
CA GLN A 184 -3.94 5.79 0.38
C GLN A 184 -2.69 5.96 -0.48
N HIS A 185 -1.52 5.58 0.04
CA HIS A 185 -0.27 5.54 -0.72
C HIS A 185 -0.43 4.69 -1.98
N HIS A 186 -0.88 3.44 -1.87
CA HIS A 186 -1.07 2.58 -3.03
C HIS A 186 -2.21 3.00 -3.96
N ALA A 187 -3.18 3.78 -3.47
CA ALA A 187 -4.22 4.33 -4.32
C ALA A 187 -3.61 5.34 -5.30
N LYS A 188 -2.82 6.31 -4.82
CA LYS A 188 -2.14 7.26 -5.72
C LYS A 188 -0.74 7.57 -5.23
N PRO A 189 0.23 6.67 -5.51
CA PRO A 189 1.58 6.83 -5.00
C PRO A 189 2.25 8.03 -5.67
N ASN A 190 3.11 8.70 -4.92
CA ASN A 190 3.89 9.87 -5.35
C ASN A 190 3.05 11.02 -5.92
N CYS A 191 1.76 11.09 -5.59
CA CYS A 191 0.86 12.16 -6.01
C CYS A 191 0.67 13.17 -4.87
N PHE A 192 1.14 14.39 -5.08
CA PHE A 192 1.01 15.46 -4.08
C PHE A 192 -0.45 15.64 -3.62
N ARG A 193 -0.64 15.83 -2.30
CA ARG A 193 -1.94 15.91 -1.60
C ARG A 193 -2.82 14.65 -1.61
N LYS A 194 -2.39 13.59 -2.28
CA LYS A 194 -3.11 12.29 -2.30
C LYS A 194 -2.33 11.20 -1.59
N ASP A 195 -1.02 11.17 -1.80
CA ASP A 195 -0.11 10.28 -1.10
C ASP A 195 0.24 10.85 0.29
N PRO A 196 -0.13 10.18 1.40
CA PRO A 196 0.22 10.63 2.73
C PRO A 196 1.73 10.54 3.01
N ASP A 197 2.48 9.69 2.30
CA ASP A 197 3.92 9.50 2.53
C ASP A 197 4.73 10.73 2.11
N LEU A 198 4.11 11.59 1.31
CA LEU A 198 4.66 12.89 0.93
C LEU A 198 4.39 13.97 2.01
N ASN A 199 3.49 13.77 2.97
CA ASN A 199 3.14 14.81 3.95
C ASN A 199 4.18 14.98 5.09
N MET A 200 5.47 15.06 4.75
CA MET A 200 6.56 15.26 5.71
C MET A 200 7.14 16.68 5.69
N HIS A 201 6.45 17.63 5.04
CA HIS A 201 6.80 19.05 5.05
C HIS A 201 6.48 19.69 6.43
N PRO A 202 7.36 20.55 6.99
CA PRO A 202 8.68 20.95 6.48
C PRO A 202 9.85 20.10 7.02
N LEU A 203 9.57 19.09 7.84
CA LEU A 203 10.58 18.45 8.71
C LEU A 203 11.59 17.56 7.98
N LEU A 204 11.17 16.83 6.94
CA LEU A 204 12.04 15.89 6.21
C LEU A 204 12.16 16.25 4.73
N PHE A 205 11.04 16.55 4.08
CA PHE A 205 11.01 16.92 2.65
C PHE A 205 10.21 18.20 2.46
N SER A 206 10.80 19.19 1.81
CA SER A 206 10.05 20.34 1.31
C SER A 206 9.34 19.94 0.00
N LEU A 207 8.02 20.11 -0.10
CA LEU A 207 7.28 19.85 -1.32
C LEU A 207 6.76 21.15 -1.94
N GLY A 208 7.30 21.47 -3.12
CA GLY A 208 6.84 22.54 -4.00
C GLY A 208 7.73 22.68 -5.24
N LYS A 209 7.17 23.09 -6.39
CA LYS A 209 7.98 23.54 -7.55
C LYS A 209 8.58 24.95 -7.32
N THR A 210 8.06 25.68 -6.34
CA THR A 210 8.27 27.13 -6.12
C THR A 210 8.69 27.44 -4.68
N LEU A 211 9.46 26.58 -4.00
CA LEU A 211 9.97 26.92 -2.66
C LEU A 211 11.46 27.31 -2.64
N SER A 212 12.22 27.02 -3.70
CA SER A 212 13.66 27.34 -3.72
C SER A 212 13.98 28.84 -3.88
N MET A 213 13.03 29.66 -4.35
CA MET A 213 13.26 31.11 -4.56
C MET A 213 12.54 32.00 -3.53
N GLU A 214 11.27 31.71 -3.21
CA GLU A 214 10.46 32.63 -2.37
C GLU A 214 10.82 32.58 -0.88
N VAL A 215 11.24 31.42 -0.36
CA VAL A 215 11.66 31.30 1.06
C VAL A 215 13.04 31.94 1.29
N MET A 216 13.93 31.92 0.28
CA MET A 216 15.23 32.58 0.37
C MET A 216 15.09 34.12 0.35
N MET A 217 14.17 34.66 -0.45
CA MET A 217 13.89 36.10 -0.50
C MET A 217 13.11 36.62 0.73
N GLY A 218 12.38 35.75 1.43
CA GLY A 218 11.71 36.11 2.69
C GLY A 218 12.62 36.06 3.93
N MET A 219 13.63 35.18 3.94
CA MET A 219 14.58 35.04 5.07
C MET A 219 15.73 36.06 5.01
N PHE A 220 16.10 36.53 3.83
CA PHE A 220 16.98 37.68 3.65
C PHE A 220 16.13 38.83 3.15
N GLY A 221 15.64 39.65 4.08
CA GLY A 221 14.79 40.79 3.79
C GLY A 221 15.32 41.59 2.61
N SER A 222 14.38 42.02 1.75
CA SER A 222 14.65 42.99 0.70
C SER A 222 15.42 44.16 1.31
N ARG A 223 16.63 44.38 0.79
CA ARG A 223 17.15 45.74 0.62
C ARG A 223 16.72 46.20 -0.75
#